data_AF-A0A3B1AU69-F1
#
_entry.id   AF-A0A3B1AU69-F1
#
_cell.length_a   1.000
_cell.length_b   1.000
_cell.length_c   1.000
_cell.angle_alpha   90.00
_cell.angle_beta   90.00
_cell.angle_gamma   90.00
#
_symmetry.space_group_name_H-M   'P 1'
#
loop_
_entity.id
_entity.type
_entity.pdbx_description
1 polymer ?
#
loop_
_entity_poly.entity_id
_entity_poly.type
_entity_poly.pdbx_seq_one_letter_code
_entity_poly.pdbx_strand_id
1 'polypeptide(L)'
;WAKIKRHVSLVCGNCYKRSEWLSDSRKKHRESTLWQRRYWEHQIRDESDFNRHVEYIHYNPVKHGLCGQPIQWPPSTLHRYIREGKHPVNWAMKDSSFDGLGFGE
;
A
#
# COMPACT_ATOMS: atom_id res chain seq x y z
N TRP A 1 7.29 9.25 -7.62
CA TRP A 1 7.93 8.21 -6.78
C TRP A 1 9.33 8.57 -6.27
N ALA A 2 10.23 9.07 -7.13
CA ALA A 2 11.62 9.41 -6.76
C ALA A 2 11.77 10.34 -5.54
N LYS A 3 10.92 11.38 -5.42
CA LYS A 3 10.96 12.32 -4.28
C LYS A 3 10.71 11.63 -2.94
N ILE A 4 9.70 10.75 -2.86
CA ILE A 4 9.35 10.02 -1.63
C ILE A 4 10.50 9.07 -1.25
N LYS A 5 10.96 8.24 -2.20
CA LYS A 5 12.06 7.30 -1.93
C LYS A 5 13.33 8.01 -1.50
N ARG A 6 13.65 9.18 -2.09
CA ARG A 6 14.80 10.00 -1.70
C ARG A 6 14.65 10.52 -0.28
N HIS A 7 13.53 11.18 0.03
CA HIS A 7 13.32 11.78 1.35
C HIS A 7 13.40 10.73 2.46
N VAL A 8 12.68 9.62 2.32
CA VAL A 8 12.69 8.53 3.29
C VAL A 8 14.06 7.84 3.38
N SER A 9 14.78 7.68 2.26
CA SER A 9 16.15 7.13 2.32
C SER A 9 17.10 8.04 3.10
N LEU A 10 16.94 9.36 3.00
CA LEU A 10 17.77 10.31 3.75
C LEU A 10 17.42 10.33 5.23
N VAL A 11 16.12 10.38 5.57
CA VAL A 11 15.66 10.51 6.96
C VAL A 11 15.72 9.19 7.71
N CYS A 12 15.33 8.10 7.07
CA CYS A 12 15.12 6.80 7.72
C CYS A 12 16.17 5.75 7.32
N GLY A 13 17.05 6.04 6.34
CA GLY A 13 17.93 5.05 5.74
C GLY A 13 18.84 4.35 6.74
N ASN A 14 19.38 5.08 7.71
CA ASN A 14 20.23 4.49 8.75
C ASN A 14 19.43 3.67 9.77
N CYS A 15 18.23 4.12 10.16
CA CYS A 15 17.40 3.44 11.16
C CYS A 15 16.87 2.08 10.70
N TYR A 16 16.64 1.94 9.39
CA TYR A 16 16.08 0.72 8.81
C TYR A 16 17.06 -0.02 7.89
N LYS A 17 18.35 0.31 7.98
CA LYS A 17 19.37 -0.43 7.25
C LYS A 17 19.47 -1.84 7.83
N ARG A 18 19.30 -2.83 6.97
CA ARG A 18 19.37 -4.26 7.31
C ARG A 18 20.53 -4.88 6.56
N SER A 19 21.68 -4.97 7.22
CA SER A 19 22.92 -5.48 6.62
C SER A 19 22.76 -6.91 6.11
N GLU A 20 21.89 -7.70 6.74
CA GLU A 20 21.54 -9.06 6.36
C GLU A 20 20.83 -9.16 4.99
N TRP A 21 20.23 -8.08 4.50
CA TRP A 21 19.56 -8.03 3.19
C TRP A 21 20.44 -7.43 2.09
N LEU A 22 21.71 -7.12 2.40
CA LEU A 22 22.62 -6.45 1.50
C LEU A 22 23.38 -7.47 0.63
N SER A 23 22.80 -7.82 -0.52
CA SER A 23 23.47 -8.66 -1.52
C SER A 23 24.62 -7.95 -2.23
N ASP A 24 25.53 -8.68 -2.85
CA ASP A 24 26.68 -8.10 -3.55
C ASP A 24 26.27 -7.21 -4.73
N SER A 25 25.15 -7.54 -5.39
CA SER A 25 24.56 -6.64 -6.38
C SER A 25 24.13 -5.31 -5.76
N ARG A 26 23.45 -5.31 -4.60
CA ARG A 26 23.06 -4.06 -3.91
C ARG A 26 24.28 -3.26 -3.46
N LYS A 27 25.33 -3.93 -2.97
CA LYS A 27 26.62 -3.28 -2.62
C LYS A 27 27.24 -2.60 -3.84
N LYS A 28 27.34 -3.31 -4.96
CA LYS A 28 27.91 -2.81 -6.22
C LYS A 28 27.20 -1.55 -6.71
N HIS A 29 25.87 -1.51 -6.60
CA HIS A 29 25.05 -0.38 -7.04
C HIS A 29 24.79 0.68 -5.95
N ARG A 30 25.43 0.55 -4.77
CA ARG A 30 25.23 1.44 -3.62
C ARG A 30 23.75 1.62 -3.25
N GLU A 31 22.99 0.53 -3.35
CA GLU A 31 21.56 0.54 -3.09
C GLU A 31 21.25 0.36 -1.60
N SER A 32 20.14 0.97 -1.16
CA SER A 32 19.59 0.75 0.17
C SER A 32 18.87 -0.61 0.28
N THR A 33 18.81 -1.16 1.48
CA THR A 33 18.00 -2.34 1.81
C THR A 33 16.56 -2.01 2.14
N LEU A 34 16.25 -0.73 2.35
CA LEU A 34 14.91 -0.27 2.76
C LEU A 34 13.86 -0.47 1.65
N TRP A 35 14.27 -0.29 0.40
CA TRP A 35 13.36 -0.36 -0.75
C TRP A 35 13.50 -1.67 -1.51
N GLN A 36 12.37 -2.20 -1.96
CA GLN A 36 12.34 -3.18 -3.05
C GLN A 36 12.76 -2.50 -4.37
N ARG A 37 13.45 -3.26 -5.23
CA ARG A 37 13.78 -2.84 -6.60
C ARG A 37 12.50 -2.80 -7.43
N ARG A 38 12.37 -1.74 -8.24
CA ARG A 38 11.17 -1.46 -9.05
C ARG A 38 9.93 -1.28 -8.16
N TYR A 39 8.77 -1.33 -8.78
CA TYR A 39 7.45 -1.26 -8.16
C TYR A 39 6.46 -1.83 -9.18
N TRP A 40 5.31 -2.28 -8.69
CA TRP A 40 4.21 -2.65 -9.57
C TRP A 40 3.49 -1.39 -10.04
N GLU A 41 3.15 -1.35 -11.32
CA GLU A 41 2.37 -0.27 -11.91
C GLU A 41 1.20 -0.85 -12.70
N HIS A 42 0.05 -0.23 -12.55
CA HIS A 42 -1.14 -0.52 -13.34
C HIS A 42 -1.77 0.78 -13.78
N GLN A 43 -1.99 0.89 -15.09
CA GLN A 43 -2.66 2.05 -15.66
C GLN A 43 -4.17 1.84 -15.55
N ILE A 44 -4.81 2.70 -14.78
CA ILE A 44 -6.26 2.76 -14.64
C ILE A 44 -6.85 3.19 -15.99
N ARG A 45 -7.77 2.39 -16.53
CA ARG A 45 -8.30 2.56 -17.89
C ARG A 45 -9.66 3.25 -17.94
N ASP A 46 -10.43 3.12 -16.87
CA ASP A 46 -11.78 3.65 -16.76
C ASP A 46 -12.17 3.82 -15.29
N GLU A 47 -13.37 4.35 -15.07
CA GLU A 47 -13.88 4.65 -13.73
C GLU A 47 -14.25 3.40 -12.92
N SER A 48 -14.67 2.32 -13.57
CA SER A 48 -14.92 1.04 -12.90
C SER A 48 -13.62 0.45 -12.36
N ASP A 49 -12.56 0.50 -13.17
CA ASP A 49 -11.24 0.06 -12.79
C ASP A 49 -10.66 0.91 -11.65
N PHE A 50 -10.87 2.23 -11.70
CA PHE A 50 -10.53 3.14 -10.60
C PHE A 50 -11.21 2.73 -9.30
N ASN A 51 -12.53 2.55 -9.32
CA ASN A 51 -13.31 2.20 -8.14
C ASN A 51 -12.82 0.88 -7.52
N ARG A 52 -12.65 -0.17 -8.32
CA ARG A 52 -12.12 -1.46 -7.84
C ARG A 52 -10.75 -1.32 -7.17
N HIS A 53 -9.86 -0.51 -7.72
CA HIS A 53 -8.53 -0.29 -7.13
C HIS A 53 -8.59 0.49 -5.82
N VAL A 54 -9.46 1.51 -5.71
CA VAL A 54 -9.67 2.24 -4.46
C VAL A 54 -10.21 1.31 -3.38
N GLU A 55 -11.23 0.53 -3.71
CA GLU A 55 -11.83 -0.46 -2.80
C GLU A 55 -10.78 -1.48 -2.35
N TYR A 56 -9.98 -2.00 -3.27
CA TYR A 56 -8.86 -2.90 -2.97
C TYR A 56 -7.88 -2.28 -1.96
N ILE A 57 -7.44 -1.03 -2.20
CA ILE A 57 -6.48 -0.33 -1.33
C ILE A 57 -7.06 -0.15 0.08
N HIS A 58 -8.33 0.23 0.20
CA HIS A 58 -8.97 0.42 1.50
C HIS A 58 -9.18 -0.90 2.24
N TYR A 59 -9.47 -1.99 1.52
CA TYR A 59 -9.66 -3.32 2.11
C TYR A 59 -8.34 -4.06 2.43
N ASN A 60 -7.23 -3.68 1.82
CA ASN A 60 -5.95 -4.38 1.93
C ASN A 60 -5.47 -4.69 3.37
N PRO A 61 -5.65 -3.80 4.37
CA PRO A 61 -5.29 -4.10 5.75
C PRO A 61 -6.04 -5.29 6.34
N VAL A 62 -7.31 -5.47 5.97
CA VAL A 62 -8.13 -6.63 6.39
C VAL A 62 -7.71 -7.88 5.63
N LYS A 63 -7.51 -7.77 4.31
CA LYS A 63 -7.01 -8.88 3.47
C LYS A 63 -5.70 -9.48 4.04
N HIS A 64 -4.80 -8.63 4.54
CA HIS A 64 -3.53 -9.07 5.12
C HIS A 64 -3.56 -9.32 6.64
N GLY A 65 -4.74 -9.30 7.27
CA GLY A 65 -4.91 -9.61 8.69
C GLY A 65 -4.33 -8.58 9.67
N LEU A 66 -4.11 -7.34 9.23
CA LEU A 66 -3.58 -6.27 10.07
C LEU A 66 -4.64 -5.65 11.00
N CYS A 67 -5.92 -5.76 10.64
CA CYS A 67 -7.06 -5.32 11.45
C CYS A 67 -8.33 -6.10 11.09
N GLY A 68 -9.36 -6.02 11.96
CA GLY A 68 -10.64 -6.69 11.71
C GLY A 68 -11.57 -5.92 10.78
N GLN A 69 -11.35 -4.60 10.63
CA GLN A 69 -12.17 -3.74 9.77
C GLN A 69 -11.31 -2.65 9.11
N PRO A 70 -11.61 -2.20 7.87
CA PRO A 70 -10.80 -1.19 7.20
C PRO A 70 -10.70 0.14 7.94
N ILE A 71 -11.76 0.55 8.62
CA ILE A 71 -11.80 1.78 9.42
C ILE A 71 -10.85 1.76 10.63
N GLN A 72 -10.45 0.57 11.08
CA GLN A 72 -9.51 0.43 12.20
C GLN A 72 -8.06 0.70 11.79
N TRP A 73 -7.75 0.79 10.49
CA TRP A 73 -6.39 1.00 10.00
C TRP A 73 -6.05 2.49 9.89
N PRO A 74 -5.31 3.10 10.85
CA PRO A 74 -5.15 4.55 10.92
C PRO A 74 -4.50 5.20 9.69
N PRO A 75 -3.44 4.63 9.07
CA PRO A 75 -2.77 5.27 7.94
C PRO A 75 -3.48 4.95 6.61
N SER A 76 -4.80 5.16 6.56
CA SER A 76 -5.63 4.96 5.38
C SER A 76 -6.30 6.25 4.93
N THR A 77 -6.38 6.45 3.61
CA THR A 77 -7.17 7.53 2.99
C THR A 77 -8.69 7.28 3.11
N LEU A 78 -9.11 6.09 3.53
CA LEU A 78 -10.51 5.74 3.79
C LEU A 78 -11.22 6.75 4.69
N HIS A 79 -10.57 7.21 5.77
CA HIS A 79 -11.14 8.19 6.69
C HIS A 79 -11.54 9.51 6.01
N ARG A 80 -10.74 9.93 5.03
CA ARG A 80 -11.06 11.12 4.22
C ARG A 80 -12.25 10.82 3.29
N TYR A 81 -12.29 9.65 2.68
CA TYR A 81 -13.40 9.25 1.80
C TYR A 81 -14.73 9.19 2.56
N ILE A 82 -14.72 8.69 3.79
CA ILE A 82 -15.89 8.68 4.67
C ILE A 82 -16.32 10.12 5.01
N ARG A 83 -15.38 10.99 5.39
CA ARG A 83 -15.67 12.39 5.72
C ARG A 83 -16.26 13.16 4.54
N GLU A 84 -15.83 12.85 3.32
CA GLU A 84 -16.31 13.46 2.08
C GLU A 84 -17.59 12.79 1.55
N GLY A 85 -18.14 11.78 2.23
CA GLY A 85 -19.36 11.08 1.82
C GLY A 85 -19.19 10.14 0.63
N LYS A 86 -17.95 9.84 0.21
CA LYS A 86 -17.63 8.94 -0.91
C LYS A 86 -17.82 7.46 -0.54
N HIS A 87 -17.63 7.13 0.73
CA HIS A 87 -17.91 5.80 1.28
C HIS A 87 -18.75 5.94 2.56
N PRO A 88 -19.73 5.04 2.78
CA PRO A 88 -20.41 4.98 4.07
C PRO A 88 -19.44 4.46 5.14
N VAL A 89 -19.68 4.80 6.41
CA VAL A 89 -18.82 4.38 7.55
C VAL A 89 -18.69 2.85 7.63
N ASN A 90 -19.73 2.14 7.22
CA ASN A 90 -19.82 0.68 7.21
C ASN A 90 -19.52 0.05 5.84
N TRP A 91 -18.83 0.76 4.94
CA TRP A 91 -18.60 0.38 3.53
C TRP A 91 -18.14 -1.07 3.33
N ALA A 92 -17.24 -1.58 4.18
CA ALA A 92 -16.73 -2.95 4.11
C ALA A 92 -17.10 -3.80 5.34
N MET A 93 -18.19 -3.46 6.05
CA MET A 93 -18.66 -4.24 7.20
C MET A 93 -19.57 -5.41 6.81
N LYS A 94 -20.10 -5.45 5.57
CA LYS A 94 -21.01 -6.52 5.11
C LYS A 94 -20.31 -7.48 4.15
N ASP A 95 -20.35 -8.74 4.57
CA ASP A 95 -20.15 -9.98 3.84
C ASP A 95 -18.81 -10.17 3.10
N SER A 96 -17.97 -11.01 3.71
CA SER A 96 -17.42 -12.31 3.26
C SER A 96 -17.24 -12.64 1.76
N SER A 97 -17.44 -11.71 0.82
CA SER A 97 -17.29 -11.92 -0.61
C SER A 97 -16.57 -10.76 -1.29
N PHE A 98 -15.54 -10.21 -0.64
CA PHE A 98 -14.46 -9.57 -1.39
C PHE A 98 -13.61 -10.70 -2.00
N ASP A 99 -14.25 -11.46 -2.91
CA ASP A 99 -13.61 -12.53 -3.68
C ASP A 99 -12.45 -11.88 -4.41
N GLY A 100 -11.24 -12.28 -4.02
CA GLY A 100 -10.00 -11.59 -4.30
C GLY A 100 -9.99 -10.91 -5.65
N LEU A 101 -10.22 -9.59 -5.66
CA LEU A 101 -9.86 -8.76 -6.78
C LEU A 101 -8.38 -9.03 -7.03
N GLY A 102 -8.05 -9.72 -8.12
CA GLY A 102 -6.75 -10.31 -8.46
C GLY A 102 -5.65 -9.27 -8.71
N PHE A 103 -5.47 -8.37 -7.75
CA PHE A 103 -4.46 -7.33 -7.72
C PHE A 103 -3.48 -7.66 -6.60
N GLY A 104 -2.19 -7.50 -6.89
CA GLY A 104 -1.15 -7.50 -5.87
C GLY A 104 -0.66 -8.86 -5.35
N GLU A 105 -0.88 -9.96 -6.08
CA GLU A 105 -0.06 -11.18 -5.95
C GLU A 105 0.89 -11.35 -7.13
#